data_AF-A0A536NZJ1-F1
#
_entry.id   AF-A0A536NZJ1-F1
#
_cell.length_a   1.000
_cell.length_b   1.000
_cell.length_c   1.000
_cell.angle_alpha   90.00
_cell.angle_beta   90.00
_cell.angle_gamma   90.00
#
_symmetry.space_group_name_H-M   'P 1'
#
loop_
_entity.id
_entity.type
_entity.pdbx_description
1 polymer ?
#
loop_
_entity_poly.entity_id
_entity_poly.type
_entity_poly.pdbx_seq_one_letter_code
_entity_poly.pdbx_strand_id
1 'polypeptide(L)'
;MTWILGPARSRRRRFLLVPIVLVAAIALPLAGIAQAVHDLAFELDGNQTAETRFDWTSFFNAAGQPSPALPDASRPGFTNSGFSKDFTRNADGSYNTADHTTFATGSKDTLNITPGWQCNFDNNVNDKIDILNAYAVAYTNPANGDQILYFALERFSNSGDANVGFWFLQDNVNCVSPGGSTAFTGSHVDGDLLIVSSFTNGGVVSTIDVYRWNGGATGSLGTPPVAHGVDCKSTLGGDAACATVNDPTNGTLDPPWDTANKNGGSTNEVSEFFEGGVNLTAAHIGGKCFNTFIGDTRSSQSLTATLFDFARGVL
;
A
#
# COMPACT_ATOMS: atom_id res chain seq x y z
N MET A 1 36.08 -63.54 -70.62
CA MET A 1 36.37 -62.38 -69.74
C MET A 1 35.63 -61.19 -70.30
N THR A 2 34.49 -60.86 -69.70
CA THR A 2 33.61 -59.81 -70.19
C THR A 2 32.94 -59.21 -68.96
N TRP A 3 33.34 -57.99 -68.62
CA TRP A 3 32.98 -57.29 -67.40
C TRP A 3 31.59 -56.65 -67.55
N ILE A 4 30.72 -56.93 -66.60
CA ILE A 4 29.34 -56.42 -66.53
C ILE A 4 29.37 -55.07 -65.81
N LEU A 5 28.91 -54.01 -66.47
CA LEU A 5 28.72 -52.67 -65.92
C LEU A 5 27.40 -52.62 -65.13
N GLY A 6 27.49 -52.41 -63.80
CA GLY A 6 26.36 -52.07 -62.94
C GLY A 6 26.29 -50.56 -62.69
N PRO A 7 25.09 -49.92 -62.73
CA PRO A 7 24.95 -48.49 -62.52
C PRO A 7 25.07 -48.08 -61.04
N ALA A 8 25.44 -46.81 -60.85
CA ALA A 8 25.82 -46.18 -59.59
C ALA A 8 24.74 -46.25 -58.48
N ARG A 9 25.20 -46.55 -57.27
CA ARG A 9 24.41 -46.55 -56.03
C ARG A 9 23.94 -45.13 -55.72
N SER A 10 22.62 -44.88 -55.78
CA SER A 10 22.02 -43.60 -55.40
C SER A 10 22.20 -43.33 -53.90
N ARG A 11 22.79 -42.20 -53.52
CA ARG A 11 22.72 -41.67 -52.14
C ARG A 11 21.31 -41.15 -51.87
N ARG A 12 20.43 -42.01 -51.33
CA ARG A 12 19.12 -41.58 -50.84
C ARG A 12 19.22 -41.00 -49.43
N ARG A 13 18.79 -39.74 -49.33
CA ARG A 13 18.09 -39.07 -48.21
C ARG A 13 18.80 -39.00 -46.85
N ARG A 14 19.47 -37.87 -46.61
CA ARG A 14 19.69 -37.30 -45.27
C ARG A 14 19.34 -35.80 -45.27
N PHE A 15 18.08 -35.44 -45.48
CA PHE A 15 17.62 -34.05 -45.31
C PHE A 15 16.14 -34.03 -44.95
N LEU A 16 15.78 -34.51 -43.75
CA LEU A 16 14.43 -34.34 -43.19
C LEU A 16 14.49 -34.35 -41.65
N LEU A 17 15.38 -33.56 -41.05
CA LEU A 17 15.39 -33.29 -39.60
C LEU A 17 15.81 -31.84 -39.30
N VAL A 18 15.38 -30.87 -40.12
CA VAL A 18 15.71 -29.45 -39.92
C VAL A 18 14.52 -28.51 -39.70
N PRO A 19 13.23 -28.81 -40.00
CA PRO A 19 12.19 -27.80 -39.79
C PRO A 19 11.45 -27.90 -38.44
N ILE A 20 11.84 -28.75 -37.49
CA ILE A 20 11.12 -28.87 -36.20
C ILE A 20 11.74 -28.00 -35.09
N VAL A 21 13.02 -27.61 -35.21
CA VAL A 21 13.67 -26.76 -34.19
C VAL A 21 13.35 -25.27 -34.37
N LEU A 22 12.96 -24.84 -35.57
CA LEU A 22 12.71 -23.41 -35.85
C LEU A 22 11.31 -22.91 -35.47
N VAL A 23 10.33 -23.79 -35.27
CA VAL A 23 8.95 -23.39 -34.87
C VAL A 23 8.80 -23.31 -33.34
N ALA A 24 9.67 -23.98 -32.58
CA ALA A 24 9.68 -23.85 -31.11
C ALA A 24 10.34 -22.54 -30.61
N ALA A 25 11.06 -21.81 -31.47
CA ALA A 25 11.74 -20.57 -31.09
C ALA A 25 10.88 -19.29 -31.28
N ILE A 26 9.68 -19.40 -31.87
CA ILE A 26 8.81 -18.24 -32.17
C ILE A 26 7.54 -18.21 -31.29
N ALA A 27 7.40 -19.16 -30.37
CA ALA A 27 6.32 -19.19 -29.38
C ALA A 27 6.86 -19.05 -27.94
N LEU A 28 7.83 -18.15 -27.74
CA LEU A 28 7.98 -17.52 -26.43
C LEU A 28 6.75 -16.64 -26.25
N PRO A 29 5.81 -16.96 -25.35
CA PRO A 29 4.95 -15.89 -24.89
C PRO A 29 5.90 -14.85 -24.30
N LEU A 30 5.80 -13.61 -24.75
CA LEU A 30 6.15 -12.46 -23.92
C LEU A 30 5.22 -12.52 -22.71
N ALA A 31 5.44 -13.47 -21.81
CA ALA A 31 4.98 -13.39 -20.46
C ALA A 31 5.73 -12.18 -19.91
N GLY A 32 5.07 -11.02 -19.95
CA GLY A 32 5.51 -9.87 -19.18
C GLY A 32 5.78 -10.40 -17.78
N ILE A 33 7.04 -10.35 -17.36
CA ILE A 33 7.46 -10.78 -16.04
C ILE A 33 6.64 -9.89 -15.11
N ALA A 34 5.68 -10.47 -14.38
CA ALA A 34 4.89 -9.73 -13.41
C ALA A 34 5.89 -9.02 -12.49
N GLN A 35 5.96 -7.69 -12.61
CA GLN A 35 6.89 -6.90 -11.82
C GLN A 35 6.36 -6.90 -10.40
N ALA A 36 7.28 -7.09 -9.45
CA ALA A 36 6.98 -6.97 -8.04
C ALA A 36 6.50 -5.55 -7.75
N VAL A 37 5.60 -5.37 -6.79
CA VAL A 37 5.06 -4.02 -6.51
C VAL A 37 6.15 -3.03 -6.06
N HIS A 38 7.23 -3.56 -5.47
CA HIS A 38 8.43 -2.85 -5.02
C HIS A 38 9.51 -2.63 -6.10
N ASP A 39 9.34 -3.19 -7.30
CA ASP A 39 10.29 -3.08 -8.43
C ASP A 39 9.83 -2.07 -9.51
N LEU A 40 8.75 -1.33 -9.25
CA LEU A 40 8.12 -0.42 -10.20
C LEU A 40 8.74 0.99 -10.16
N ALA A 41 7.95 2.03 -10.45
CA ALA A 41 8.40 3.42 -10.50
C ALA A 41 8.46 4.11 -9.13
N PHE A 42 8.01 3.43 -8.06
CA PHE A 42 7.94 3.95 -6.70
C PHE A 42 8.86 3.13 -5.77
N GLU A 43 9.60 3.77 -4.87
CA GLU A 43 10.46 3.15 -3.86
C GLU A 43 9.63 2.63 -2.66
N LEU A 44 9.93 1.43 -2.16
CA LEU A 44 9.32 0.83 -0.96
C LEU A 44 10.44 0.25 -0.10
N ASP A 45 11.27 1.12 0.46
CA ASP A 45 12.56 0.78 1.09
C ASP A 45 12.67 1.24 2.56
N GLY A 46 11.60 1.75 3.12
CA GLY A 46 11.46 2.21 4.49
C GLY A 46 11.88 3.66 4.68
N ASN A 47 11.79 4.51 3.65
CA ASN A 47 12.07 5.93 3.77
C ASN A 47 11.15 6.79 2.88
N GLN A 48 11.23 8.12 3.01
CA GLN A 48 10.37 9.06 2.25
C GLN A 48 11.09 9.80 1.11
N THR A 49 12.41 9.67 1.05
CA THR A 49 13.32 10.42 0.21
C THR A 49 13.52 9.72 -1.12
N ALA A 50 13.13 10.37 -2.20
CA ALA A 50 13.38 9.84 -3.53
C ALA A 50 14.88 9.81 -3.84
N GLU A 51 15.39 8.65 -4.25
CA GLU A 51 16.75 8.54 -4.78
C GLU A 51 16.75 8.28 -6.29
N THR A 52 16.50 7.04 -6.69
CA THR A 52 16.62 6.63 -8.11
C THR A 52 15.27 6.54 -8.79
N ARG A 53 14.21 6.37 -8.01
CA ARG A 53 12.82 6.31 -8.45
C ARG A 53 12.02 7.39 -7.71
N PHE A 54 10.71 7.38 -7.90
CA PHE A 54 9.85 8.28 -7.15
C PHE A 54 9.62 7.72 -5.75
N ASP A 55 9.42 8.63 -4.81
CA ASP A 55 9.10 8.30 -3.43
C ASP A 55 8.17 9.39 -2.85
N TRP A 56 7.78 9.32 -1.60
CA TRP A 56 6.83 10.21 -0.94
C TRP A 56 7.16 11.71 -1.12
N THR A 57 8.43 12.09 -0.99
CA THR A 57 8.94 13.46 -1.26
C THR A 57 8.79 13.92 -2.72
N SER A 58 8.57 13.00 -3.66
CA SER A 58 8.25 13.34 -5.05
C SER A 58 6.82 13.82 -5.25
N PHE A 59 5.92 13.56 -4.29
CA PHE A 59 4.49 13.83 -4.40
C PHE A 59 3.96 14.86 -3.42
N PHE A 60 4.70 15.14 -2.34
CA PHE A 60 4.26 16.06 -1.30
C PHE A 60 5.32 17.13 -0.99
N ASN A 61 4.84 18.36 -0.76
CA ASN A 61 5.70 19.47 -0.32
C ASN A 61 5.82 19.53 1.22
N ALA A 62 6.61 20.48 1.72
CA ALA A 62 6.80 20.72 3.15
C ALA A 62 5.53 21.09 3.93
N ALA A 63 4.44 21.45 3.25
CA ALA A 63 3.14 21.67 3.90
C ALA A 63 2.26 20.41 3.94
N GLY A 64 2.80 19.24 3.57
CA GLY A 64 2.04 18.00 3.46
C GLY A 64 0.93 18.11 2.41
N GLN A 65 1.19 18.79 1.28
CA GLN A 65 0.22 18.97 0.21
C GLN A 65 0.69 18.31 -1.09
N PRO A 66 -0.23 17.70 -1.88
CA PRO A 66 0.08 17.21 -3.22
C PRO A 66 0.78 18.27 -4.06
N SER A 67 2.00 17.97 -4.49
CA SER A 67 2.84 18.89 -5.24
C SER A 67 3.82 18.11 -6.12
N PRO A 68 3.60 18.07 -7.44
CA PRO A 68 2.54 18.73 -8.22
C PRO A 68 1.19 18.04 -8.02
N ALA A 69 0.13 18.72 -8.48
CA ALA A 69 -1.14 18.06 -8.70
C ALA A 69 -0.99 17.01 -9.82
N LEU A 70 -1.51 15.81 -9.59
CA LEU A 70 -1.52 14.73 -10.57
C LEU A 70 -2.82 14.72 -11.38
N PRO A 71 -2.80 14.24 -12.65
CA PRO A 71 -1.63 13.73 -13.38
C PRO A 71 -0.66 14.83 -13.81
N ASP A 72 0.65 14.55 -13.75
CA ASP A 72 1.73 15.46 -14.13
C ASP A 72 2.72 14.79 -15.09
N ALA A 73 3.19 15.52 -16.11
CA ALA A 73 4.07 14.97 -17.14
C ALA A 73 5.44 14.54 -16.59
N SER A 74 5.89 15.11 -15.48
CA SER A 74 7.14 14.72 -14.82
C SER A 74 6.97 13.51 -13.89
N ARG A 75 5.74 13.02 -13.68
CA ARG A 75 5.42 11.80 -12.91
C ARG A 75 4.56 10.87 -13.77
N PRO A 76 5.11 10.33 -14.88
CA PRO A 76 4.34 9.54 -15.83
C PRO A 76 3.71 8.31 -15.18
N GLY A 77 2.41 8.12 -15.42
CA GLY A 77 1.63 7.00 -14.89
C GLY A 77 1.03 7.26 -13.50
N PHE A 78 1.51 8.23 -12.74
CA PHE A 78 0.89 8.60 -11.46
C PHE A 78 -0.36 9.43 -11.71
N THR A 79 -1.47 9.01 -11.10
CA THR A 79 -2.81 9.52 -11.42
C THR A 79 -3.41 10.36 -10.31
N ASN A 80 -3.10 10.04 -9.05
CA ASN A 80 -3.52 10.85 -7.91
C ASN A 80 -2.59 10.67 -6.70
N SER A 81 -2.61 11.64 -5.78
CA SER A 81 -1.92 11.55 -4.50
C SER A 81 -2.71 12.29 -3.41
N GLY A 82 -2.62 11.78 -2.18
CA GLY A 82 -3.33 12.31 -1.03
C GLY A 82 -2.47 12.26 0.23
N PHE A 83 -2.59 13.29 1.06
CA PHE A 83 -1.88 13.43 2.33
C PHE A 83 -2.88 13.85 3.41
N SER A 84 -2.78 13.23 4.58
CA SER A 84 -3.56 13.53 5.76
C SER A 84 -2.62 13.72 6.94
N LYS A 85 -2.52 14.95 7.43
CA LYS A 85 -1.90 15.22 8.74
C LYS A 85 -2.97 15.04 9.81
N ASP A 86 -2.69 14.21 10.79
CA ASP A 86 -3.65 13.80 11.81
C ASP A 86 -3.45 14.55 13.14
N PHE A 87 -2.23 15.02 13.41
CA PHE A 87 -1.93 15.73 14.65
C PHE A 87 -1.99 17.25 14.53
N THR A 88 -2.12 17.90 15.69
CA THR A 88 -1.95 19.35 15.84
C THR A 88 -0.84 19.70 16.82
N ARG A 89 -0.45 20.98 16.84
CA ARG A 89 0.52 21.51 17.81
C ARG A 89 -0.17 22.50 18.74
N ASN A 90 0.27 22.55 19.99
CA ASN A 90 -0.09 23.59 20.94
C ASN A 90 0.48 24.95 20.49
N ALA A 91 0.03 26.02 21.15
CA ALA A 91 0.50 27.38 20.86
C ALA A 91 2.02 27.59 21.08
N ASP A 92 2.64 26.75 21.91
CA ASP A 92 4.09 26.75 22.15
C ASP A 92 4.87 25.85 21.17
N GLY A 93 4.18 25.24 20.20
CA GLY A 93 4.76 24.34 19.20
C GLY A 93 4.91 22.88 19.66
N SER A 94 4.61 22.56 20.92
CA SER A 94 4.64 21.18 21.41
C SER A 94 3.55 20.32 20.76
N TYR A 95 3.75 19.00 20.74
CA TYR A 95 2.76 18.04 20.28
C TYR A 95 1.46 18.16 21.11
N ASN A 96 0.31 18.18 20.44
CA ASN A 96 -0.99 18.17 21.08
C ASN A 96 -1.55 16.74 21.09
N THR A 97 -1.80 16.20 22.28
CA THR A 97 -2.32 14.84 22.48
C THR A 97 -3.84 14.73 22.28
N ALA A 98 -4.52 15.86 22.03
CA ALA A 98 -5.94 15.87 21.75
C ALA A 98 -6.18 15.58 20.27
N ASP A 99 -7.08 14.63 20.00
CA ASP A 99 -7.35 14.13 18.66
C ASP A 99 -8.86 13.99 18.42
N HIS A 100 -9.31 14.34 17.21
CA HIS A 100 -10.70 14.28 16.75
C HIS A 100 -11.02 13.06 15.89
N THR A 101 -10.03 12.23 15.58
CA THR A 101 -10.09 11.15 14.61
C THR A 101 -9.67 9.82 15.23
N THR A 102 -10.18 9.52 16.43
CA THR A 102 -10.11 8.17 17.00
C THR A 102 -11.38 7.36 16.73
N PHE A 103 -11.29 6.04 16.63
CA PHE A 103 -12.45 5.15 16.58
C PHE A 103 -13.07 4.99 17.98
N ALA A 104 -14.39 5.10 18.03
CA ALA A 104 -15.14 4.76 19.24
C ALA A 104 -15.25 3.24 19.45
N THR A 105 -15.56 2.86 20.70
CA THR A 105 -15.77 1.45 21.05
C THR A 105 -16.89 0.83 20.22
N GLY A 106 -16.60 -0.30 19.56
CA GLY A 106 -17.58 -1.05 18.78
C GLY A 106 -17.33 -1.03 17.27
N SER A 107 -16.55 -0.07 16.76
CA SER A 107 -16.09 -0.05 15.37
C SER A 107 -15.27 -1.30 15.05
N LYS A 108 -15.55 -1.93 13.90
CA LYS A 108 -14.93 -3.16 13.44
C LYS A 108 -14.90 -3.17 11.92
N ASP A 109 -13.81 -3.68 11.33
CA ASP A 109 -13.65 -3.82 9.88
C ASP A 109 -14.71 -4.70 9.20
N THR A 110 -15.35 -5.57 9.98
CA THR A 110 -16.39 -6.49 9.48
C THR A 110 -17.78 -5.86 9.43
N LEU A 111 -17.94 -4.63 9.92
CA LEU A 111 -19.20 -3.90 9.90
C LEU A 111 -19.22 -2.92 8.73
N ASN A 112 -20.42 -2.62 8.21
CA ASN A 112 -20.58 -1.47 7.33
C ASN A 112 -20.25 -0.17 8.05
N ILE A 113 -19.74 0.82 7.31
CA ILE A 113 -19.34 2.13 7.81
C ILE A 113 -20.48 2.80 8.57
N THR A 114 -21.64 2.98 7.95
CA THR A 114 -22.84 3.50 8.63
C THR A 114 -23.84 2.39 8.87
N PRO A 115 -24.33 2.15 10.09
CA PRO A 115 -24.00 2.81 11.36
C PRO A 115 -22.89 2.09 12.17
N GLY A 116 -22.13 1.17 11.55
CA GLY A 116 -21.26 0.25 12.26
C GLY A 116 -19.96 0.87 12.78
N TRP A 117 -19.51 1.97 12.19
CA TRP A 117 -18.33 2.72 12.63
C TRP A 117 -18.74 4.03 13.28
N GLN A 118 -18.01 4.37 14.34
CA GLN A 118 -18.14 5.62 15.07
C GLN A 118 -16.75 6.17 15.36
N CYS A 119 -16.61 7.51 15.34
CA CYS A 119 -15.42 8.21 15.80
C CYS A 119 -15.66 8.95 17.13
N ASN A 120 -14.58 9.22 17.83
CA ASN A 120 -14.51 9.94 19.09
C ASN A 120 -13.55 11.12 19.00
N PHE A 121 -13.68 12.01 19.98
CA PHE A 121 -12.67 12.99 20.31
C PHE A 121 -12.05 12.57 21.63
N ASP A 122 -10.73 12.37 21.63
CA ASP A 122 -9.98 11.96 22.80
C ASP A 122 -9.00 13.07 23.19
N ASN A 123 -9.11 13.55 24.43
CA ASN A 123 -8.21 14.61 24.93
C ASN A 123 -6.74 14.15 25.07
N ASN A 124 -6.52 12.84 25.17
CA ASN A 124 -5.21 12.24 25.37
C ASN A 124 -5.17 10.89 24.66
N VAL A 125 -4.78 10.90 23.38
CA VAL A 125 -4.48 9.66 22.65
C VAL A 125 -3.21 9.04 23.23
N ASN A 126 -3.16 7.71 23.25
CA ASN A 126 -1.97 7.01 23.74
C ASN A 126 -0.87 7.04 22.67
N ASP A 127 0.34 7.44 23.05
CA ASP A 127 1.45 7.63 22.12
C ASP A 127 1.74 6.46 21.17
N LYS A 128 1.46 5.22 21.60
CA LYS A 128 1.72 4.03 20.77
C LYS A 128 0.79 3.95 19.57
N ILE A 129 -0.45 4.37 19.72
CA ILE A 129 -1.49 4.20 18.71
C ILE A 129 -1.69 5.46 17.86
N ASP A 130 -1.10 6.57 18.28
CA ASP A 130 -1.27 7.87 17.67
C ASP A 130 -0.57 7.96 16.29
N ILE A 131 -1.33 8.35 15.27
CA ILE A 131 -0.89 8.55 13.89
C ILE A 131 -0.52 10.01 13.72
N LEU A 132 0.56 10.26 12.98
CA LEU A 132 0.99 11.63 12.69
C LEU A 132 0.53 12.06 11.30
N ASN A 133 0.84 11.22 10.33
CA ASN A 133 0.57 11.48 8.94
C ASN A 133 0.20 10.16 8.27
N ALA A 134 -0.72 10.19 7.31
CA ALA A 134 -0.96 9.11 6.38
C ALA A 134 -1.04 9.65 4.96
N TYR A 135 -0.58 8.87 4.01
CA TYR A 135 -0.53 9.29 2.61
C TYR A 135 -0.73 8.12 1.67
N ALA A 136 -1.19 8.44 0.47
CA ALA A 136 -1.43 7.47 -0.58
C ALA A 136 -1.12 8.05 -1.96
N VAL A 137 -0.68 7.19 -2.87
CA VAL A 137 -0.37 7.52 -4.26
C VAL A 137 -0.94 6.43 -5.17
N ALA A 138 -1.66 6.85 -6.21
CA ALA A 138 -2.21 5.96 -7.23
C ALA A 138 -1.33 5.98 -8.49
N TYR A 139 -0.99 4.80 -8.99
CA TYR A 139 -0.14 4.61 -10.16
C TYR A 139 -0.80 3.67 -11.16
N THR A 140 -0.82 4.06 -12.43
CA THR A 140 -1.16 3.20 -13.56
C THR A 140 0.07 3.05 -14.43
N ASN A 141 0.67 1.86 -14.43
CA ASN A 141 1.91 1.59 -15.14
C ASN A 141 1.73 1.82 -16.65
N PRO A 142 2.44 2.80 -17.26
CA PRO A 142 2.27 3.11 -18.67
C PRO A 142 2.65 1.97 -19.63
N ALA A 143 3.47 1.01 -19.17
CA ALA A 143 3.96 -0.08 -20.00
C ALA A 143 2.92 -1.19 -20.21
N ASN A 144 2.06 -1.45 -19.21
CA ASN A 144 1.14 -2.59 -19.22
C ASN A 144 -0.28 -2.28 -18.72
N GLY A 145 -0.53 -1.08 -18.18
CA GLY A 145 -1.83 -0.67 -17.64
C GLY A 145 -2.13 -1.21 -16.24
N ASP A 146 -1.17 -1.81 -15.55
CA ASP A 146 -1.37 -2.28 -14.18
C ASP A 146 -1.71 -1.10 -13.25
N GLN A 147 -2.68 -1.30 -12.38
CA GLN A 147 -3.08 -0.31 -11.38
C GLN A 147 -2.48 -0.69 -10.02
N ILE A 148 -1.84 0.26 -9.39
CA ILE A 148 -1.12 0.09 -8.14
C ILE A 148 -1.52 1.21 -7.17
N LEU A 149 -1.71 0.85 -5.91
CA LEU A 149 -1.81 1.78 -4.79
C LEU A 149 -0.57 1.67 -3.93
N TYR A 150 0.05 2.80 -3.64
CA TYR A 150 1.05 2.95 -2.61
C TYR A 150 0.43 3.70 -1.43
N PHE A 151 0.76 3.29 -0.21
CA PHE A 151 0.28 3.93 1.01
C PHE A 151 1.34 3.89 2.10
N ALA A 152 1.28 4.85 3.00
CA ALA A 152 2.16 4.90 4.14
C ALA A 152 1.54 5.69 5.30
N LEU A 153 2.07 5.46 6.49
CA LEU A 153 1.76 6.24 7.67
C LEU A 153 2.98 6.42 8.58
N GLU A 154 2.91 7.45 9.39
CA GLU A 154 3.84 7.78 10.46
C GLU A 154 3.15 7.59 11.81
N ARG A 155 3.86 7.04 12.79
CA ARG A 155 3.37 6.86 14.17
C ARG A 155 4.18 7.74 15.13
N PHE A 156 3.51 8.23 16.17
CA PHE A 156 4.15 9.11 17.16
C PHE A 156 5.20 8.42 18.03
N SER A 157 5.11 7.10 18.19
CA SER A 157 6.08 6.32 18.96
C SER A 157 6.31 4.91 18.43
N ASN A 158 7.57 4.50 18.42
CA ASN A 158 8.02 3.11 18.23
C ASN A 158 7.83 2.18 19.45
N SER A 159 6.82 2.43 20.29
CA SER A 159 6.62 1.62 21.50
C SER A 159 6.13 0.20 21.17
N GLY A 160 7.07 -0.73 21.06
CA GLY A 160 6.80 -2.16 20.83
C GLY A 160 6.21 -2.45 19.45
N ASP A 161 5.83 -3.71 19.23
CA ASP A 161 5.27 -4.14 17.95
C ASP A 161 3.92 -3.47 17.67
N ALA A 162 3.61 -3.35 16.37
CA ALA A 162 2.49 -2.57 15.89
C ALA A 162 1.71 -3.30 14.81
N ASN A 163 0.45 -2.87 14.68
CA ASN A 163 -0.46 -3.31 13.64
C ASN A 163 -1.14 -2.08 13.08
N VAL A 164 -1.28 -2.06 11.76
CA VAL A 164 -1.84 -0.95 11.00
C VAL A 164 -2.86 -1.48 10.01
N GLY A 165 -3.83 -0.64 9.67
CA GLY A 165 -4.79 -0.89 8.61
C GLY A 165 -4.82 0.26 7.62
N PHE A 166 -5.24 -0.05 6.39
CA PHE A 166 -5.59 0.95 5.38
C PHE A 166 -6.89 0.55 4.71
N TRP A 167 -7.87 1.44 4.78
CA TRP A 167 -9.07 1.35 3.97
C TRP A 167 -8.93 2.23 2.74
N PHE A 168 -9.25 1.69 1.56
CA PHE A 168 -9.50 2.45 0.34
C PHE A 168 -10.96 2.32 -0.03
N LEU A 169 -11.66 3.45 -0.01
CA LEU A 169 -13.11 3.52 -0.01
C LEU A 169 -13.58 4.31 -1.23
N GLN A 170 -14.55 3.77 -1.96
CA GLN A 170 -15.12 4.43 -3.14
C GLN A 170 -16.13 5.52 -2.76
N ASP A 171 -16.75 5.46 -1.58
CA ASP A 171 -17.64 6.51 -1.08
C ASP A 171 -16.85 7.62 -0.36
N ASN A 172 -17.45 8.80 -0.20
CA ASN A 172 -16.87 9.90 0.57
C ASN A 172 -17.14 9.69 2.06
N VAL A 173 -16.38 8.77 2.64
CA VAL A 173 -16.52 8.35 4.04
C VAL A 173 -15.88 9.39 4.94
N ASN A 174 -16.58 9.82 5.99
CA ASN A 174 -16.07 10.87 6.88
C ASN A 174 -16.60 10.72 8.31
N CYS A 175 -15.79 11.13 9.29
CA CYS A 175 -16.21 11.31 10.67
C CYS A 175 -15.33 12.36 11.34
N VAL A 176 -15.96 13.29 12.05
CA VAL A 176 -15.28 14.23 12.95
C VAL A 176 -16.13 14.31 14.21
N SER A 177 -15.55 13.98 15.35
CA SER A 177 -16.27 14.03 16.62
C SER A 177 -16.24 15.44 17.22
N PRO A 178 -17.41 16.00 17.63
CA PRO A 178 -17.48 17.29 18.33
C PRO A 178 -17.23 17.18 19.85
N GLY A 179 -16.80 16.01 20.37
CA GLY A 179 -16.62 15.78 21.81
C GLY A 179 -17.30 14.52 22.36
N GLY A 180 -17.78 13.61 21.49
CA GLY A 180 -18.43 12.35 21.87
C GLY A 180 -18.67 11.44 20.66
N SER A 181 -19.03 10.17 20.91
CA SER A 181 -19.16 9.17 19.84
C SER A 181 -20.16 9.61 18.77
N THR A 182 -19.67 9.71 17.54
CA THR A 182 -20.43 10.15 16.37
C THR A 182 -20.31 9.09 15.29
N ALA A 183 -21.43 8.76 14.63
CA ALA A 183 -21.39 7.79 13.53
C ALA A 183 -20.57 8.34 12.36
N PHE A 184 -19.80 7.46 11.73
CA PHE A 184 -19.27 7.76 10.41
C PHE A 184 -20.42 8.02 9.43
N THR A 185 -20.09 8.74 8.38
CA THR A 185 -20.94 8.94 7.20
C THR A 185 -20.37 8.14 6.02
N GLY A 186 -21.22 7.82 5.06
CA GLY A 186 -20.88 6.99 3.90
C GLY A 186 -21.19 5.51 4.12
N SER A 187 -20.94 4.69 3.12
CA SER A 187 -21.14 3.24 3.18
C SER A 187 -20.10 2.50 2.36
N HIS A 188 -19.87 1.23 2.69
CA HIS A 188 -19.06 0.39 1.83
C HIS A 188 -19.72 0.20 0.47
N VAL A 189 -18.87 0.15 -0.54
CA VAL A 189 -19.20 -0.17 -1.92
C VAL A 189 -18.44 -1.42 -2.33
N ASP A 190 -19.02 -2.20 -3.24
CA ASP A 190 -18.41 -3.45 -3.70
C ASP A 190 -17.04 -3.17 -4.34
N GLY A 191 -16.00 -3.80 -3.81
CA GLY A 191 -14.62 -3.57 -4.21
C GLY A 191 -13.86 -2.54 -3.38
N ASP A 192 -14.43 -2.00 -2.30
CA ASP A 192 -13.62 -1.33 -1.27
C ASP A 192 -12.57 -2.30 -0.72
N LEU A 193 -11.41 -1.76 -0.33
CA LEU A 193 -10.26 -2.57 0.07
C LEU A 193 -9.89 -2.27 1.51
N LEU A 194 -9.58 -3.34 2.25
CA LEU A 194 -8.91 -3.27 3.53
C LEU A 194 -7.56 -3.94 3.40
N ILE A 195 -6.51 -3.23 3.77
CA ILE A 195 -5.17 -3.77 3.94
C ILE A 195 -4.90 -3.84 5.44
N VAL A 196 -4.38 -4.97 5.92
CA VAL A 196 -3.96 -5.11 7.32
C VAL A 196 -2.53 -5.60 7.36
N SER A 197 -1.69 -4.93 8.14
CA SER A 197 -0.28 -5.28 8.28
C SER A 197 0.18 -5.23 9.73
N SER A 198 1.30 -5.90 9.99
CA SER A 198 1.97 -5.89 11.28
C SER A 198 3.47 -5.87 11.11
N PHE A 199 4.13 -5.22 12.06
CA PHE A 199 5.57 -5.13 12.10
C PHE A 199 6.10 -5.10 13.53
N THR A 200 7.33 -5.58 13.66
CA THR A 200 8.02 -5.60 14.93
C THR A 200 8.71 -4.25 15.19
N ASN A 201 8.99 -3.96 16.46
CA ASN A 201 9.82 -2.79 16.81
C ASN A 201 11.26 -2.88 16.26
N GLY A 202 11.66 -4.03 15.70
CA GLY A 202 12.95 -4.22 15.06
C GLY A 202 13.00 -3.79 13.59
N GLY A 203 11.93 -3.20 13.06
CA GLY A 203 11.89 -2.74 11.67
C GLY A 203 11.65 -3.87 10.66
N VAL A 204 10.80 -4.85 11.00
CA VAL A 204 10.47 -5.96 10.09
C VAL A 204 8.96 -6.11 9.97
N VAL A 205 8.46 -6.06 8.74
CA VAL A 205 7.06 -6.39 8.43
C VAL A 205 6.88 -7.90 8.47
N SER A 206 5.92 -8.35 9.28
CA SER A 206 5.61 -9.76 9.44
C SER A 206 4.63 -10.26 8.39
N THR A 207 3.58 -9.47 8.10
CA THR A 207 2.55 -9.81 7.12
C THR A 207 1.92 -8.55 6.55
N ILE A 208 1.40 -8.67 5.34
CA ILE A 208 0.41 -7.76 4.76
C ILE A 208 -0.68 -8.59 4.08
N ASP A 209 -1.93 -8.38 4.47
CA ASP A 209 -3.09 -9.06 3.91
C ASP A 209 -4.05 -8.03 3.32
N VAL A 210 -4.50 -8.28 2.09
CA VAL A 210 -5.46 -7.43 1.38
C VAL A 210 -6.79 -8.15 1.30
N TYR A 211 -7.85 -7.50 1.76
CA TYR A 211 -9.22 -7.98 1.77
C TYR A 211 -10.09 -7.07 0.88
N ARG A 212 -11.12 -7.67 0.29
CA ARG A 212 -12.10 -6.98 -0.55
C ARG A 212 -13.45 -6.98 0.14
N TRP A 213 -14.12 -5.84 0.18
CA TRP A 213 -15.53 -5.78 0.56
C TRP A 213 -16.43 -6.30 -0.57
N ASN A 214 -17.33 -7.22 -0.24
CA ASN A 214 -18.26 -7.84 -1.18
C ASN A 214 -19.68 -7.29 -0.98
N GLY A 215 -20.25 -6.70 -2.03
CA GLY A 215 -21.56 -6.05 -1.97
C GLY A 215 -21.49 -4.59 -1.49
N GLY A 216 -22.63 -3.98 -1.15
CA GLY A 216 -22.70 -2.59 -0.69
C GLY A 216 -22.83 -2.48 0.83
N ALA A 217 -23.68 -1.56 1.30
CA ALA A 217 -23.95 -1.32 2.72
C ALA A 217 -24.41 -2.55 3.52
N THR A 218 -25.01 -3.54 2.86
CA THR A 218 -25.44 -4.83 3.47
C THR A 218 -24.48 -5.98 3.14
N GLY A 219 -23.30 -5.64 2.63
CA GLY A 219 -22.25 -6.58 2.24
C GLY A 219 -21.46 -7.10 3.41
N SER A 220 -20.31 -7.70 3.11
CA SER A 220 -19.39 -8.21 4.11
C SER A 220 -17.96 -8.21 3.59
N LEU A 221 -17.01 -8.15 4.51
CA LEU A 221 -15.60 -8.34 4.18
C LEU A 221 -15.35 -9.78 3.69
N GLY A 222 -14.74 -9.92 2.52
CA GLY A 222 -14.43 -11.21 1.92
C GLY A 222 -13.23 -11.87 2.58
N THR A 223 -13.34 -13.17 2.88
CA THR A 223 -12.26 -14.01 3.39
C THR A 223 -12.18 -15.31 2.59
N PRO A 224 -10.98 -15.88 2.31
CA PRO A 224 -9.63 -15.43 2.68
C PRO A 224 -9.19 -14.11 2.00
N PRO A 225 -8.05 -13.50 2.37
CA PRO A 225 -7.52 -12.31 1.68
C PRO A 225 -7.31 -12.57 0.18
N VAL A 226 -7.52 -11.53 -0.63
CA VAL A 226 -7.35 -11.54 -2.09
C VAL A 226 -5.89 -11.38 -2.52
N ALA A 227 -5.04 -10.82 -1.66
CA ALA A 227 -3.60 -10.80 -1.82
C ALA A 227 -2.91 -10.90 -0.45
N HIS A 228 -1.71 -11.47 -0.45
CA HIS A 228 -0.87 -11.63 0.73
C HIS A 228 0.58 -11.29 0.37
N GLY A 229 1.30 -10.72 1.33
CA GLY A 229 2.71 -10.38 1.20
C GLY A 229 3.43 -10.33 2.54
N VAL A 230 4.71 -10.02 2.44
CA VAL A 230 5.65 -9.90 3.57
C VAL A 230 6.49 -8.62 3.40
N ASP A 231 7.62 -8.52 4.10
CA ASP A 231 8.53 -7.40 3.98
C ASP A 231 9.04 -7.21 2.54
N CYS A 232 8.86 -6.01 1.97
CA CYS A 232 9.37 -5.62 0.65
C CYS A 232 10.90 -5.84 0.53
N LYS A 233 11.64 -5.80 1.64
CA LYS A 233 13.09 -6.03 1.67
C LYS A 233 13.49 -7.50 1.58
N SER A 234 12.54 -8.43 1.75
CA SER A 234 12.78 -9.89 1.83
C SER A 234 12.19 -10.69 0.68
N THR A 235 11.30 -10.08 -0.11
CA THR A 235 10.58 -10.69 -1.22
C THR A 235 11.49 -10.84 -2.44
N LEU A 236 11.31 -11.94 -3.19
CA LEU A 236 12.17 -12.32 -4.32
C LEU A 236 11.59 -11.89 -5.69
N GLY A 237 10.50 -11.11 -5.67
CA GLY A 237 9.82 -10.56 -6.84
C GLY A 237 8.47 -11.22 -7.18
N GLY A 238 7.67 -10.54 -7.99
CA GLY A 238 6.37 -11.03 -8.50
C GLY A 238 5.22 -11.00 -7.49
N ASP A 239 5.37 -10.26 -6.39
CA ASP A 239 4.33 -10.09 -5.38
C ASP A 239 3.29 -9.03 -5.77
N ALA A 240 2.02 -9.34 -5.51
CA ALA A 240 0.92 -8.39 -5.71
C ALA A 240 0.79 -7.41 -4.53
N ALA A 241 1.39 -7.70 -3.39
CA ALA A 241 1.41 -6.84 -2.22
C ALA A 241 2.71 -7.05 -1.43
N CYS A 242 3.29 -5.97 -0.93
CA CYS A 242 4.34 -6.01 0.09
C CYS A 242 4.23 -4.72 0.93
N ALA A 243 4.81 -4.76 2.12
CA ALA A 243 5.00 -3.57 2.93
C ALA A 243 6.37 -3.59 3.58
N THR A 244 6.87 -2.44 4.02
CA THR A 244 8.08 -2.36 4.82
C THR A 244 7.93 -1.27 5.88
N VAL A 245 8.88 -1.24 6.79
CA VAL A 245 8.97 -0.26 7.85
C VAL A 245 10.42 0.21 7.90
N ASN A 246 10.63 1.46 8.33
CA ASN A 246 11.98 1.96 8.51
C ASN A 246 12.72 1.18 9.60
N ASP A 247 13.94 0.76 9.27
CA ASP A 247 14.77 -0.10 10.11
C ASP A 247 16.12 0.58 10.43
N PRO A 248 17.01 -0.04 11.25
CA PRO A 248 18.29 0.57 11.61
C PRO A 248 19.21 0.95 10.44
N THR A 249 19.00 0.40 9.24
CA THR A 249 19.74 0.75 8.02
C THR A 249 19.25 2.05 7.39
N ASN A 250 17.96 2.39 7.56
CA ASN A 250 17.40 3.68 7.15
C ASN A 250 17.86 4.81 8.09
N GLY A 251 18.06 4.49 9.37
CA GLY A 251 18.40 5.49 10.40
C GLY A 251 17.20 6.33 10.83
N THR A 252 17.48 7.51 11.39
CA THR A 252 16.45 8.51 11.71
C THR A 252 16.07 9.26 10.43
N LEU A 253 14.77 9.29 10.14
CA LEU A 253 14.21 9.93 8.95
C LEU A 253 13.76 11.35 9.27
N ASP A 254 14.01 12.28 8.35
CA ASP A 254 13.67 13.70 8.46
C ASP A 254 12.79 14.11 7.27
N PRO A 255 11.48 13.77 7.29
CA PRO A 255 10.60 14.14 6.20
C PRO A 255 10.45 15.67 6.13
N PRO A 256 10.25 16.26 4.93
CA PRO A 256 10.21 17.70 4.78
C PRO A 256 8.93 18.37 5.32
N TRP A 257 7.91 17.58 5.64
CA TRP A 257 6.64 18.04 6.20
C TRP A 257 6.63 17.95 7.73
N ASP A 258 5.63 18.59 8.34
CA ASP A 258 5.50 18.57 9.79
C ASP A 258 5.23 17.14 10.31
N THR A 259 6.13 16.66 11.14
CA THR A 259 6.02 15.40 11.88
C THR A 259 6.40 15.64 13.35
N ALA A 260 6.20 14.64 14.20
CA ALA A 260 6.49 14.73 15.62
C ALA A 260 7.06 13.39 16.13
N ASN A 261 7.61 13.41 17.34
CA ASN A 261 8.06 12.20 17.99
C ASN A 261 7.88 12.32 19.50
N LYS A 262 7.54 11.22 20.15
CA LYS A 262 7.46 11.12 21.62
C LYS A 262 8.73 11.60 22.33
N ASN A 263 9.90 11.49 21.71
CA ASN A 263 11.17 11.99 22.25
C ASN A 263 11.27 13.54 22.24
N GLY A 264 10.28 14.24 21.70
CA GLY A 264 10.22 15.70 21.57
C GLY A 264 10.77 16.24 20.25
N GLY A 265 11.24 15.37 19.35
CA GLY A 265 11.76 15.70 18.04
C GLY A 265 10.69 15.88 16.96
N SER A 266 11.14 16.00 15.71
CA SER A 266 10.29 16.09 14.51
C SER A 266 10.92 15.26 13.40
N THR A 267 11.31 14.04 13.77
CA THR A 267 11.93 13.02 12.92
C THR A 267 11.31 11.66 13.25
N ASN A 268 11.28 10.73 12.30
CA ASN A 268 10.84 9.37 12.55
C ASN A 268 12.04 8.48 12.90
N GLU A 269 12.02 7.89 14.09
CA GLU A 269 12.97 6.86 14.50
C GLU A 269 12.59 5.51 13.91
N VAL A 270 13.45 4.51 14.08
CA VAL A 270 13.19 3.12 13.68
C VAL A 270 11.81 2.66 14.17
N SER A 271 11.05 2.01 13.29
CA SER A 271 9.69 1.51 13.50
C SER A 271 8.59 2.57 13.67
N GLU A 272 8.79 3.77 13.12
CA GLU A 272 7.81 4.87 13.16
C GLU A 272 7.29 5.27 11.77
N PHE A 273 7.89 4.77 10.69
CA PHE A 273 7.45 4.98 9.33
C PHE A 273 7.15 3.64 8.65
N PHE A 274 5.88 3.44 8.28
CA PHE A 274 5.40 2.25 7.57
C PHE A 274 4.96 2.64 6.17
N GLU A 275 5.28 1.79 5.18
CA GLU A 275 4.79 1.95 3.82
C GLU A 275 4.48 0.61 3.17
N GLY A 276 3.69 0.64 2.10
CA GLY A 276 3.40 -0.54 1.31
C GLY A 276 2.80 -0.24 -0.03
N GLY A 277 2.71 -1.29 -0.84
CA GLY A 277 2.13 -1.24 -2.17
C GLY A 277 1.24 -2.45 -2.44
N VAL A 278 0.18 -2.24 -3.21
CA VAL A 278 -0.66 -3.31 -3.75
C VAL A 278 -0.88 -3.10 -5.25
N ASN A 279 -0.46 -4.08 -6.06
CA ASN A 279 -0.82 -4.17 -7.46
C ASN A 279 -2.24 -4.75 -7.61
N LEU A 280 -3.20 -3.85 -7.80
CA LEU A 280 -4.63 -4.15 -7.92
C LEU A 280 -4.93 -5.02 -9.14
N THR A 281 -4.20 -4.84 -10.24
CA THR A 281 -4.39 -5.65 -11.44
C THR A 281 -3.93 -7.09 -11.22
N ALA A 282 -2.76 -7.26 -10.62
CA ALA A 282 -2.21 -8.58 -10.27
C ALA A 282 -3.07 -9.31 -9.24
N ALA A 283 -3.67 -8.58 -8.29
CA ALA A 283 -4.63 -9.12 -7.31
C ALA A 283 -6.06 -9.25 -7.85
N HIS A 284 -6.32 -8.93 -9.13
CA HIS A 284 -7.63 -8.99 -9.78
C HIS A 284 -8.73 -8.16 -9.10
N ILE A 285 -8.34 -7.02 -8.52
CA ILE A 285 -9.20 -6.07 -7.80
C ILE A 285 -9.12 -4.63 -8.37
N GLY A 286 -8.51 -4.46 -9.55
CA GLY A 286 -8.47 -3.20 -10.27
C GLY A 286 -9.84 -2.74 -10.80
N GLY A 287 -9.84 -1.59 -11.47
CA GLY A 287 -11.00 -0.94 -12.08
C GLY A 287 -11.86 -0.15 -11.11
N LYS A 288 -11.32 0.22 -9.95
CA LYS A 288 -12.01 0.98 -8.89
C LYS A 288 -11.43 2.38 -8.79
N CYS A 289 -12.28 3.33 -8.40
CA CYS A 289 -11.88 4.71 -8.10
C CYS A 289 -12.15 4.94 -6.62
N PHE A 290 -11.09 5.05 -5.83
CA PHE A 290 -11.18 5.32 -4.41
C PHE A 290 -11.20 6.82 -4.19
N ASN A 291 -12.19 7.33 -3.46
CA ASN A 291 -12.33 8.74 -3.13
C ASN A 291 -11.73 9.07 -1.77
N THR A 292 -11.55 8.06 -0.91
CA THR A 292 -11.09 8.24 0.47
C THR A 292 -10.13 7.11 0.81
N PHE A 293 -9.03 7.46 1.48
CA PHE A 293 -8.23 6.50 2.20
C PHE A 293 -8.28 6.81 3.71
N ILE A 294 -8.23 5.76 4.52
CA ILE A 294 -8.14 5.85 5.98
C ILE A 294 -7.02 4.93 6.43
N GLY A 295 -5.94 5.49 6.95
CA GLY A 295 -4.91 4.72 7.66
C GLY A 295 -5.31 4.62 9.13
N ASP A 296 -5.23 3.43 9.74
CA ASP A 296 -5.57 3.21 11.14
C ASP A 296 -4.49 2.45 11.92
N THR A 297 -4.48 2.65 13.24
CA THR A 297 -3.77 1.75 14.16
C THR A 297 -4.75 0.82 14.87
N ARG A 298 -4.27 -0.38 15.18
CA ARG A 298 -5.14 -1.47 15.67
C ARG A 298 -4.43 -2.41 16.62
N SER A 299 -5.22 -3.15 17.40
CA SER A 299 -4.68 -4.05 18.43
C SER A 299 -4.00 -5.30 17.87
N SER A 300 -4.36 -5.74 16.66
CA SER A 300 -3.80 -6.91 15.98
C SER A 300 -4.21 -6.94 14.51
N GLN A 301 -3.70 -7.91 13.75
CA GLN A 301 -4.07 -8.17 12.35
C GLN A 301 -5.48 -8.76 12.19
N SER A 302 -6.19 -9.04 13.29
CA SER A 302 -7.51 -9.65 13.26
C SER A 302 -8.56 -8.69 12.68
N LEU A 303 -9.42 -9.17 11.79
CA LEU A 303 -10.55 -8.42 11.23
C LEU A 303 -11.58 -7.96 12.27
N THR A 304 -11.51 -8.47 13.50
CA THR A 304 -12.36 -8.05 14.63
C THR A 304 -11.56 -7.30 15.70
N ALA A 305 -10.35 -6.83 15.38
CA ALA A 305 -9.49 -6.08 16.29
C ALA A 305 -10.19 -4.83 16.86
N THR A 306 -9.67 -4.33 17.97
CA THR A 306 -9.96 -2.96 18.39
C THR A 306 -9.21 -2.02 17.46
N LEU A 307 -9.95 -1.12 16.82
CA LEU A 307 -9.41 -0.01 16.04
C LEU A 307 -9.18 1.15 17.00
N PHE A 308 -8.11 1.91 16.77
CA PHE A 308 -7.68 2.98 17.65
C PHE A 308 -7.76 4.31 16.91
N ASP A 309 -6.64 4.82 16.43
CA ASP A 309 -6.56 6.12 15.78
C ASP A 309 -6.69 6.00 14.27
N PHE A 310 -7.10 7.08 13.58
CA PHE A 310 -7.18 7.08 12.13
C PHE A 310 -6.86 8.42 11.47
N ALA A 311 -6.04 8.39 10.43
CA ALA A 311 -5.82 9.51 9.53
C ALA A 311 -6.61 9.32 8.23
N ARG A 312 -7.39 10.34 7.84
CA ARG A 312 -8.25 10.28 6.65
C ARG A 312 -7.83 11.29 5.58
N GLY A 313 -7.52 10.79 4.39
CA GLY A 313 -7.29 11.64 3.22
C GLY A 313 -8.18 11.33 2.02
N VAL A 314 -8.07 12.19 1.01
CA VAL A 314 -8.74 12.06 -0.29
C VAL A 314 -7.75 11.50 -1.31
N LEU A 315 -8.20 10.61 -2.19
CA LEU A 315 -7.42 10.00 -3.28
C LEU A 315 -8.25 9.93 -4.56
#